data_AF-A0A3M1TJW8-F1
#
_entry.id   AF-A0A3M1TJW8-F1
#
_cell.length_a   1.000
_cell.length_b   1.000
_cell.length_c   1.000
_cell.angle_alpha   90.00
_cell.angle_beta   90.00
_cell.angle_gamma   90.00
#
_symmetry.space_group_name_H-M   'P 1'
#
loop_
_entity.id
_entity.type
_entity.pdbx_description
1 polymer ?
#
loop_
_entity_poly.entity_id
_entity_poly.type
_entity_poly.pdbx_seq_one_letter_code
_entity_poly.pdbx_strand_id
1 'polypeptide(L)'
;MQWLDGKQTAREIRQEIQNSVMALRAQGHRAPRLVLLLVGNDPASATYVGHKLRAGQQVGFEVSKLQLPAHISQAELETHIRRLNEDESVDALLLQTPLPPQLDPDYLSECIAPLKDVDVLHPHNVGLLAQGRPYLLPPTPAGIVELLRRYRLPVAGKHAVVIGRSQLVGRPLSLLLSGKGEYAHATLSLCHSQTPRPLLRKLCSQADLLVAAAGSPGLVTADMVKTGAIVIDVGSTWLPDASR
;
A
#
# COMPACT_ATOMS: atom_id res chain seq x y z
N MET A 1 11.13 24.69 -1.64
CA MET A 1 10.53 23.34 -1.73
C MET A 1 10.71 22.67 -0.38
N GLN A 2 9.64 22.12 0.21
CA GLN A 2 9.71 21.37 1.47
C GLN A 2 9.67 19.87 1.15
N TRP A 3 10.55 19.09 1.78
CA TRP A 3 10.57 17.63 1.62
C TRP A 3 9.61 16.95 2.60
N LEU A 4 8.87 15.96 2.11
CA LEU A 4 8.10 15.03 2.93
C LEU A 4 9.02 13.86 3.31
N ASP A 5 9.50 13.84 4.55
CA ASP A 5 10.41 12.81 5.04
C ASP A 5 9.63 11.56 5.50
N GLY A 6 9.39 10.67 4.53
CA GLY A 6 8.75 9.38 4.80
C GLY A 6 9.54 8.47 5.74
N LYS A 7 10.87 8.61 5.84
CA LYS A 7 11.67 7.80 6.78
C LYS A 7 11.42 8.25 8.21
N GLN A 8 11.43 9.56 8.45
CA GLN A 8 11.13 10.12 9.77
C GLN A 8 9.69 9.82 10.18
N THR A 9 8.71 10.08 9.30
CA THR A 9 7.30 9.74 9.55
C THR A 9 7.12 8.26 9.89
N ALA A 10 7.75 7.34 9.13
CA ALA A 10 7.64 5.91 9.41
C ALA A 10 8.30 5.51 10.75
N ARG A 11 9.34 6.21 11.22
CA ARG A 11 9.94 5.97 12.54
C ARG A 11 8.98 6.34 13.66
N GLU A 12 8.34 7.49 13.56
CA GLU A 12 7.36 7.96 14.53
C GLU A 12 6.16 7.02 14.62
N ILE A 13 5.59 6.63 13.47
CA ILE A 13 4.50 5.64 13.42
C ILE A 13 4.90 4.32 14.07
N ARG A 14 6.12 3.82 13.80
CA ARG A 14 6.60 2.59 14.45
C ARG A 14 6.71 2.74 15.97
N GLN A 15 7.16 3.90 16.46
CA GLN A 15 7.24 4.14 17.90
C GLN A 15 5.85 4.17 18.54
N GLU A 16 4.87 4.80 17.88
CA GLU A 16 3.47 4.82 18.32
C GLU A 16 2.88 3.40 18.39
N ILE A 17 3.08 2.59 17.34
CA ILE A 17 2.62 1.20 17.30
C ILE A 17 3.31 0.37 18.40
N GLN A 18 4.62 0.53 18.60
CA GLN A 18 5.35 -0.16 19.65
C GLN A 18 4.76 0.13 21.04
N ASN A 19 4.43 1.39 21.32
CA ASN A 19 3.79 1.78 22.57
C ASN A 19 2.40 1.13 22.73
N SER A 20 1.60 1.08 21.67
CA SER A 20 0.31 0.39 21.68
C SER A 20 0.44 -1.11 21.95
N VAL A 21 1.42 -1.78 21.32
CA VAL A 21 1.68 -3.22 21.56
C VAL A 21 2.14 -3.47 22.99
N MET A 22 3.01 -2.62 23.54
CA MET A 22 3.43 -2.73 24.94
C MET A 22 2.23 -2.58 25.89
N ALA A 23 1.35 -1.61 25.66
CA ALA A 23 0.15 -1.43 26.47
C ALA A 23 -0.80 -2.63 26.39
N LEU A 24 -1.00 -3.18 25.20
CA LEU A 24 -1.83 -4.37 24.97
C LEU A 24 -1.28 -5.60 25.71
N ARG A 25 0.04 -5.80 25.68
CA ARG A 25 0.70 -6.89 26.43
C ARG A 25 0.63 -6.68 27.95
N ALA A 26 0.73 -5.45 28.43
CA ALA A 26 0.59 -5.14 29.85
C ALA A 26 -0.82 -5.44 30.38
N GLN A 27 -1.83 -5.44 29.50
CA GLN A 27 -3.21 -5.86 29.80
C GLN A 27 -3.41 -7.38 29.75
N GLY A 28 -2.36 -8.17 29.48
CA GLY A 28 -2.42 -9.63 29.42
C GLY A 28 -2.83 -10.20 28.06
N HIS A 29 -2.99 -9.36 27.03
CA HIS A 29 -3.27 -9.84 25.67
C HIS A 29 -1.99 -10.31 24.96
N ARG A 30 -2.14 -11.27 24.03
CA ARG A 30 -1.03 -11.72 23.15
C ARG A 30 -0.61 -10.62 22.18
N ALA A 31 0.63 -10.66 21.72
CA ALA A 31 1.06 -9.77 20.65
C ALA A 31 0.28 -10.08 19.34
N PRO A 32 0.02 -9.05 18.50
CA PRO A 32 -0.52 -9.30 17.16
C PRO A 32 0.42 -10.15 16.33
N ARG A 33 -0.14 -11.09 15.55
CA ARG A 33 0.60 -12.04 14.73
C ARG A 33 0.32 -11.82 13.24
N LEU A 34 1.40 -11.62 12.48
CA LEU A 34 1.38 -11.43 11.03
C LEU A 34 2.15 -12.58 10.34
N VAL A 35 1.52 -13.22 9.36
CA VAL A 35 2.16 -14.24 8.52
C VAL A 35 2.35 -13.71 7.10
N LEU A 36 3.61 -13.64 6.67
CA LEU A 36 4.01 -13.23 5.32
C LEU A 36 4.18 -14.49 4.45
N LEU A 37 3.36 -14.65 3.43
CA LEU A 37 3.49 -15.72 2.44
C LEU A 37 4.38 -15.24 1.28
N LEU A 38 5.46 -15.97 1.02
CA LEU A 38 6.40 -15.68 -0.07
C LEU A 38 6.54 -16.91 -0.97
N VAL A 39 6.14 -16.78 -2.23
CA VAL A 39 6.23 -17.86 -3.22
C VAL A 39 7.42 -17.62 -4.14
N GLY A 40 8.31 -18.60 -4.24
CA GLY A 40 9.52 -18.52 -5.06
C GLY A 40 10.60 -17.61 -4.48
N ASN A 41 11.56 -17.23 -5.33
CA ASN A 41 12.85 -16.67 -4.89
C ASN A 41 13.14 -15.30 -5.52
N ASP A 42 12.12 -14.53 -5.91
CA ASP A 42 12.32 -13.19 -6.45
C ASP A 42 13.08 -12.29 -5.45
N PRO A 43 14.29 -11.80 -5.80
CA PRO A 43 15.14 -11.08 -4.84
C PRO A 43 14.52 -9.78 -4.32
N ALA A 44 13.74 -9.09 -5.15
CA ALA A 44 13.04 -7.87 -4.74
C ALA A 44 11.98 -8.21 -3.69
N SER A 45 11.13 -9.20 -3.96
CA SER A 45 10.13 -9.73 -3.02
C SER A 45 10.75 -10.18 -1.71
N ALA A 46 11.87 -10.91 -1.76
CA ALA A 46 12.59 -11.35 -0.55
C ALA A 46 13.09 -10.17 0.30
N THR A 47 13.58 -9.11 -0.35
CA THR A 47 14.01 -7.89 0.33
C THR A 47 12.84 -7.15 0.97
N TYR A 48 11.72 -6.97 0.25
CA TYR A 48 10.50 -6.34 0.78
C TYR A 48 9.93 -7.11 1.97
N VAL A 49 9.83 -8.44 1.88
CA VAL A 49 9.39 -9.30 2.99
C VAL A 49 10.34 -9.19 4.17
N GLY A 50 11.66 -9.14 3.93
CA GLY A 50 12.65 -8.91 4.97
C GLY A 50 12.46 -7.57 5.70
N HIS A 51 12.12 -6.50 4.98
CA HIS A 51 11.80 -5.21 5.59
C HIS A 51 10.53 -5.27 6.44
N LYS A 52 9.46 -5.91 5.96
CA LYS A 52 8.20 -6.09 6.70
C LYS A 52 8.41 -6.92 7.98
N LEU A 53 9.18 -8.01 7.88
CA LEU A 53 9.54 -8.85 9.03
C LEU A 53 10.23 -8.03 10.12
N ARG A 54 11.29 -7.30 9.77
CA ARG A 54 12.05 -6.49 10.72
C ARG A 54 11.20 -5.37 11.33
N ALA A 55 10.39 -4.70 10.50
CA ALA A 55 9.52 -3.61 10.96
C ALA A 55 8.47 -4.11 11.98
N GLY A 56 7.82 -5.24 11.70
CA GLY A 56 6.85 -5.82 12.63
C GLY A 56 7.50 -6.32 13.93
N GLN A 57 8.66 -6.97 13.85
CA GLN A 57 9.42 -7.38 15.03
C GLN A 57 9.85 -6.17 15.87
N GLN A 58 10.28 -5.08 15.24
CA GLN A 58 10.68 -3.85 15.92
C GLN A 58 9.55 -3.25 16.75
N VAL A 59 8.29 -3.36 16.29
CA VAL A 59 7.13 -2.84 17.03
C VAL A 59 6.52 -3.87 18.00
N GLY A 60 7.13 -5.06 18.11
CA GLY A 60 6.71 -6.08 19.07
C GLY A 60 5.63 -7.06 18.55
N PHE A 61 5.37 -7.11 17.25
CA PHE A 61 4.52 -8.14 16.66
C PHE A 61 5.23 -9.49 16.59
N GLU A 62 4.45 -10.57 16.63
CA GLU A 62 4.88 -11.89 16.21
C GLU A 62 4.80 -11.99 14.69
N VAL A 63 5.93 -11.88 13.99
CA VAL A 63 5.95 -11.96 12.53
C VAL A 63 6.67 -13.22 12.08
N SER A 64 5.99 -14.03 11.25
CA SER A 64 6.58 -15.20 10.62
C SER A 64 6.49 -15.12 9.10
N LYS A 65 7.42 -15.81 8.43
CA LYS A 65 7.44 -15.95 6.98
C LYS A 65 7.16 -17.41 6.61
N LEU A 66 6.18 -17.63 5.75
CA LEU A 66 5.95 -18.91 5.08
C LEU A 66 6.56 -18.86 3.68
N GLN A 67 7.74 -19.47 3.53
CA GLN A 67 8.43 -19.59 2.25
C GLN A 67 7.91 -20.84 1.51
N LEU A 68 7.41 -20.64 0.30
CA LEU A 68 6.83 -21.69 -0.55
C LEU A 68 7.61 -21.80 -1.87
N PRO A 69 7.69 -23.00 -2.47
CA PRO A 69 8.44 -23.20 -3.70
C PRO A 69 7.77 -22.49 -4.88
N ALA A 70 8.57 -22.06 -5.87
CA ALA A 70 8.05 -21.39 -7.07
C ALA A 70 7.14 -22.29 -7.94
N HIS A 71 7.25 -23.62 -7.79
CA HIS A 71 6.45 -24.61 -8.52
C HIS A 71 5.21 -25.07 -7.75
N ILE A 72 4.91 -24.46 -6.59
CA ILE A 72 3.69 -24.80 -5.84
C ILE A 72 2.46 -24.65 -6.74
N SER A 73 1.52 -25.58 -6.62
CA SER A 73 0.25 -25.47 -7.33
C SER A 73 -0.67 -24.45 -6.64
N GLN A 74 -1.65 -23.97 -7.38
CA GLN A 74 -2.67 -23.07 -6.85
C GLN A 74 -3.44 -23.71 -5.67
N ALA A 75 -3.89 -24.95 -5.84
CA ALA A 75 -4.63 -25.68 -4.80
C ALA A 75 -3.81 -25.90 -3.50
N GLU A 76 -2.51 -26.15 -3.62
CA GLU A 76 -1.63 -26.27 -2.44
C GLU A 76 -1.47 -24.94 -1.70
N LEU A 77 -1.31 -23.83 -2.44
CA LEU A 77 -1.22 -22.49 -1.83
C LEU A 77 -2.55 -22.09 -1.16
N GLU A 78 -3.70 -22.37 -1.79
CA GLU A 78 -5.02 -22.17 -1.20
C GLU A 78 -5.17 -22.95 0.12
N THR A 79 -4.68 -24.19 0.16
CA THR A 79 -4.72 -25.03 1.36
C THR A 79 -3.91 -24.38 2.50
N HIS A 80 -2.74 -23.81 2.20
CA HIS A 80 -1.97 -23.05 3.19
C HIS A 80 -2.72 -21.81 3.69
N ILE A 81 -3.33 -21.03 2.78
CA ILE A 81 -4.12 -19.84 3.13
C ILE A 81 -5.31 -20.22 4.01
N ARG A 82 -6.05 -21.27 3.66
CA ARG A 82 -7.20 -21.76 4.44
C ARG A 82 -6.80 -22.15 5.85
N ARG A 83 -5.73 -22.92 6.01
CA ARG A 83 -5.20 -23.29 7.33
C ARG A 83 -4.84 -22.05 8.17
N LEU A 84 -4.24 -21.04 7.55
CA LEU A 84 -3.88 -19.79 8.23
C LEU A 84 -5.10 -18.92 8.56
N ASN A 85 -6.17 -18.97 7.76
CA ASN A 85 -7.43 -18.33 8.09
C ASN A 85 -8.08 -18.95 9.33
N GLU A 86 -8.01 -20.27 9.48
CA GLU A 86 -8.58 -21.02 10.60
C GLU A 86 -7.74 -20.91 11.90
N ASP A 87 -6.45 -20.55 11.80
CA ASP A 87 -5.59 -20.37 12.97
C ASP A 87 -5.93 -19.07 13.72
N GLU A 88 -6.62 -19.18 14.86
CA GLU A 88 -7.01 -18.06 15.73
C GLU A 88 -5.82 -17.29 16.33
N SER A 89 -4.61 -17.88 16.32
CA SER A 89 -3.41 -17.17 16.75
C SER A 89 -2.88 -16.20 15.68
N VAL A 90 -3.36 -16.28 14.43
CA VAL A 90 -2.95 -15.41 13.32
C VAL A 90 -3.98 -14.32 13.10
N ASP A 91 -3.56 -13.05 13.21
CA ASP A 91 -4.44 -11.89 13.01
C ASP A 91 -4.43 -11.38 11.57
N ALA A 92 -3.31 -11.57 10.87
CA ALA A 92 -3.09 -10.96 9.58
C ALA A 92 -2.28 -11.85 8.64
N LEU A 93 -2.66 -11.85 7.36
CA LEU A 93 -1.97 -12.51 6.27
C LEU A 93 -1.55 -11.49 5.22
N LEU A 94 -0.36 -11.69 4.65
CA LEU A 94 0.09 -10.93 3.51
C LEU A 94 0.67 -11.88 2.47
N LEU A 95 0.06 -11.92 1.28
CA LEU A 95 0.58 -12.66 0.13
C LEU A 95 1.48 -11.74 -0.69
N GLN A 96 2.79 -11.98 -0.66
CA GLN A 96 3.74 -11.15 -1.38
C GLN A 96 3.66 -11.41 -2.90
N THR A 97 3.52 -10.33 -3.67
CA THR A 97 3.55 -10.32 -5.14
C THR A 97 4.87 -9.74 -5.68
N PRO A 98 5.28 -10.04 -6.93
CA PRO A 98 4.58 -10.89 -7.92
C PRO A 98 4.60 -12.39 -7.57
N LEU A 99 3.57 -13.11 -8.02
CA LEU A 99 3.51 -14.57 -7.94
C LEU A 99 4.02 -15.20 -9.26
N PRO A 100 4.46 -16.47 -9.22
CA PRO A 100 4.67 -17.25 -10.43
C PRO A 100 3.46 -17.23 -11.38
N PRO A 101 3.67 -17.26 -12.71
CA PRO A 101 2.62 -17.02 -13.71
C PRO A 101 1.50 -18.06 -13.73
N GLN A 102 1.73 -19.25 -13.17
CA GLN A 102 0.71 -20.29 -13.06
C GLN A 102 -0.29 -20.08 -11.92
N LEU A 103 -0.06 -19.07 -11.07
CA LEU A 103 -0.93 -18.73 -9.95
C LEU A 103 -1.79 -17.51 -10.29
N ASP A 104 -3.05 -17.54 -9.90
CA ASP A 104 -3.95 -16.40 -9.99
C ASP A 104 -3.86 -15.55 -8.70
N PRO A 105 -3.17 -14.39 -8.72
CA PRO A 105 -3.01 -13.56 -7.54
C PRO A 105 -4.31 -12.94 -7.05
N ASP A 106 -5.27 -12.67 -7.95
CA ASP A 106 -6.54 -12.06 -7.59
C ASP A 106 -7.37 -13.10 -6.82
N TYR A 107 -7.51 -14.31 -7.37
CA TYR A 107 -8.21 -15.41 -6.70
C TYR A 107 -7.59 -15.77 -5.34
N LEU A 108 -6.26 -15.82 -5.26
CA LEU A 108 -5.57 -16.13 -4.01
C LEU A 108 -5.75 -15.02 -2.96
N SER A 109 -5.87 -13.76 -3.38
CA SER A 109 -6.20 -12.65 -2.47
C SER A 109 -7.63 -12.77 -1.94
N GLU A 110 -8.57 -13.26 -2.74
CA GLU A 110 -9.95 -13.59 -2.31
C GLU A 110 -9.98 -14.74 -1.30
N CYS A 111 -9.01 -15.65 -1.35
CA CYS A 111 -8.93 -16.75 -0.39
C CYS A 111 -8.51 -16.29 1.01
N ILE A 112 -7.90 -15.11 1.17
CA ILE A 112 -7.52 -14.58 2.50
C ILE A 112 -8.78 -14.06 3.20
N ALA A 113 -9.04 -14.51 4.44
CA ALA A 113 -10.22 -14.06 5.17
C ALA A 113 -10.25 -12.53 5.27
N PRO A 114 -11.40 -11.85 5.03
CA PRO A 114 -11.47 -10.38 5.03
C PRO A 114 -10.92 -9.72 6.28
N LEU A 115 -11.10 -10.33 7.46
CA LEU A 115 -10.59 -9.80 8.72
C LEU A 115 -9.07 -9.92 8.88
N LYS A 116 -8.43 -10.81 8.11
CA LYS A 116 -6.97 -11.02 8.11
C LYS A 116 -6.27 -10.38 6.90
N ASP A 117 -7.02 -9.78 5.97
CA ASP A 117 -6.51 -9.12 4.78
C ASP A 117 -6.00 -7.70 5.09
N VAL A 118 -4.72 -7.59 5.42
CA VAL A 118 -4.08 -6.31 5.76
C VAL A 118 -3.66 -5.47 4.56
N ASP A 119 -3.69 -6.03 3.35
CA ASP A 119 -3.40 -5.29 2.11
C ASP A 119 -4.68 -4.72 1.45
N VAL A 120 -5.86 -5.09 1.96
CA VAL A 120 -7.17 -4.60 1.47
C VAL A 120 -7.38 -4.97 0.01
N LEU A 121 -7.06 -6.23 -0.33
CA LEU A 121 -7.22 -6.79 -1.67
C LEU A 121 -8.46 -7.67 -1.79
N HIS A 122 -8.99 -8.18 -0.66
CA HIS A 122 -10.19 -8.98 -0.67
C HIS A 122 -11.39 -8.11 -1.14
N PRO A 123 -12.23 -8.58 -2.10
CA PRO A 123 -13.33 -7.81 -2.67
C PRO A 123 -14.30 -7.22 -1.64
N HIS A 124 -14.57 -7.94 -0.56
CA HIS A 124 -15.31 -7.42 0.61
C HIS A 124 -14.71 -6.12 1.18
N ASN A 125 -13.40 -6.10 1.45
CA ASN A 125 -12.73 -4.92 2.02
C ASN A 125 -12.62 -3.77 1.01
N VAL A 126 -12.36 -4.10 -0.26
CA VAL A 126 -12.40 -3.12 -1.37
C VAL A 126 -13.79 -2.51 -1.50
N GLY A 127 -14.85 -3.32 -1.37
CA GLY A 127 -16.24 -2.88 -1.40
C GLY A 127 -16.58 -1.96 -0.24
N LEU A 128 -16.15 -2.30 0.98
CA LEU A 128 -16.30 -1.43 2.15
C LEU A 128 -15.56 -0.08 1.99
N LEU A 129 -14.36 -0.11 1.43
CA LEU A 129 -13.60 1.08 1.08
C LEU A 129 -14.37 1.96 0.07
N ALA A 130 -14.88 1.36 -1.00
CA ALA A 130 -15.67 2.06 -2.02
C ALA A 130 -16.97 2.66 -1.47
N GLN A 131 -17.56 2.02 -0.45
CA GLN A 131 -18.72 2.53 0.28
C GLN A 131 -18.38 3.63 1.29
N GLY A 132 -17.09 3.98 1.47
CA GLY A 132 -16.65 4.99 2.44
C GLY A 132 -16.71 4.52 3.89
N ARG A 133 -16.71 3.21 4.13
CA ARG A 133 -16.72 2.59 5.48
C ARG A 133 -15.67 1.48 5.60
N PRO A 134 -14.40 1.76 5.27
CA PRO A 134 -13.35 0.75 5.30
C PRO A 134 -13.16 0.15 6.70
N TYR A 135 -12.94 -1.17 6.76
CA TYR A 135 -12.49 -1.83 8.00
C TYR A 135 -11.00 -1.62 8.24
N LEU A 136 -10.21 -1.79 7.17
CA LEU A 136 -8.77 -1.50 7.11
C LEU A 136 -8.50 -0.56 5.94
N LEU A 137 -7.38 0.17 6.01
CA LEU A 137 -6.94 1.07 4.96
C LEU A 137 -5.81 0.41 4.14
N PRO A 138 -5.84 0.52 2.79
CA PRO A 138 -4.77 0.02 1.94
C PRO A 138 -3.41 0.67 2.31
N PRO A 139 -2.33 -0.08 2.52
CA PRO A 139 -1.13 0.44 3.21
C PRO A 139 -0.47 1.63 2.53
N THR A 140 -0.22 1.57 1.22
CA THR A 140 0.43 2.68 0.50
C THR A 140 -0.47 3.93 0.43
N PRO A 141 -1.75 3.84 0.04
CA PRO A 141 -2.68 4.96 0.15
C PRO A 141 -2.79 5.56 1.56
N ALA A 142 -2.87 4.71 2.59
CA ALA A 142 -2.91 5.15 3.99
C ALA A 142 -1.63 5.92 4.38
N GLY A 143 -0.46 5.42 3.98
CA GLY A 143 0.82 6.09 4.21
C GLY A 143 0.90 7.47 3.53
N ILE A 144 0.31 7.63 2.35
CA ILE A 144 0.20 8.92 1.65
C ILE A 144 -0.69 9.88 2.44
N VAL A 145 -1.87 9.43 2.87
CA VAL A 145 -2.78 10.25 3.70
C VAL A 145 -2.10 10.63 5.03
N GLU A 146 -1.33 9.72 5.62
CA GLU A 146 -0.60 9.97 6.87
C GLU A 146 0.52 11.00 6.70
N LEU A 147 1.22 11.00 5.56
CA LEU A 147 2.17 12.06 5.22
C LEU A 147 1.47 13.41 5.10
N LEU A 148 0.36 13.47 4.37
CA LEU A 148 -0.43 14.71 4.26
C LEU A 148 -0.87 15.19 5.64
N ARG A 149 -1.28 14.27 6.51
CA ARG A 149 -1.72 14.54 7.88
C ARG A 149 -0.62 15.12 8.75
N ARG A 150 0.53 14.44 8.86
CA ARG A 150 1.64 14.88 9.72
C ARG A 150 2.24 16.20 9.27
N TYR A 151 2.25 16.45 7.96
CA TYR A 151 2.74 17.71 7.39
C TYR A 151 1.67 18.81 7.32
N ARG A 152 0.44 18.55 7.79
CA ARG A 152 -0.68 19.51 7.82
C ARG A 152 -0.99 20.09 6.44
N LEU A 153 -1.07 19.20 5.45
CA LEU A 153 -1.34 19.51 4.06
C LEU A 153 -2.79 19.15 3.68
N PRO A 154 -3.77 20.02 3.94
CA PRO A 154 -5.18 19.70 3.69
C PRO A 154 -5.43 19.57 2.19
N VAL A 155 -6.29 18.61 1.82
CA VAL A 155 -6.69 18.33 0.42
C VAL A 155 -8.17 18.63 0.12
N ALA A 156 -8.95 19.00 1.15
CA ALA A 156 -10.36 19.33 0.99
C ALA A 156 -10.55 20.49 0.01
N GLY A 157 -11.43 20.31 -0.98
CA GLY A 157 -11.71 21.29 -2.03
C GLY A 157 -10.60 21.50 -3.06
N LYS A 158 -9.46 20.82 -2.92
CA LYS A 158 -8.32 20.91 -3.85
C LYS A 158 -8.46 19.95 -5.02
N HIS A 159 -7.76 20.23 -6.12
CA HIS A 159 -7.66 19.31 -7.25
C HIS A 159 -6.52 18.31 -7.03
N ALA A 160 -6.86 17.04 -6.83
CA ALA A 160 -5.92 15.93 -6.77
C ALA A 160 -5.87 15.17 -8.10
N VAL A 161 -4.67 14.96 -8.62
CA VAL A 161 -4.42 14.11 -9.80
C VAL A 161 -3.63 12.89 -9.37
N VAL A 162 -4.18 11.71 -9.59
CA VAL A 162 -3.52 10.42 -9.35
C VAL A 162 -3.21 9.79 -10.69
N ILE A 163 -1.93 9.52 -10.97
CA ILE A 163 -1.48 8.87 -12.20
C ILE A 163 -1.19 7.39 -11.90
N GLY A 164 -1.98 6.50 -12.49
CA GLY A 164 -1.94 5.07 -12.22
C GLY A 164 -3.23 4.63 -11.53
N ARG A 165 -3.76 3.47 -11.94
CA ARG A 165 -5.04 2.92 -11.46
C ARG A 165 -4.93 1.47 -10.98
N SER A 166 -3.77 1.11 -10.43
CA SER A 166 -3.54 -0.22 -9.85
C SER A 166 -4.48 -0.47 -8.66
N GLN A 167 -4.71 -1.74 -8.36
CA GLN A 167 -5.48 -2.18 -7.19
C GLN A 167 -4.80 -1.79 -5.87
N LEU A 168 -3.47 -1.75 -5.86
CA LEU A 168 -2.67 -1.48 -4.65
C LEU A 168 -2.59 0.00 -4.27
N VAL A 169 -2.60 0.91 -5.24
CA VAL A 169 -2.32 2.33 -4.99
C VAL A 169 -3.36 3.24 -5.62
N GLY A 170 -3.43 3.26 -6.95
CA GLY A 170 -4.15 4.31 -7.67
C GLY A 170 -5.64 4.36 -7.37
N ARG A 171 -6.33 3.24 -7.54
CA ARG A 171 -7.77 3.11 -7.25
C ARG A 171 -8.10 3.35 -5.78
N PRO A 172 -7.48 2.67 -4.80
CA PRO A 172 -7.81 2.91 -3.40
C PRO A 172 -7.49 4.34 -2.94
N LEU A 173 -6.37 4.92 -3.35
CA LEU A 173 -6.04 6.31 -3.03
C LEU A 173 -7.07 7.28 -3.59
N SER A 174 -7.57 6.99 -4.79
CA SER A 174 -8.62 7.78 -5.43
C SER A 174 -9.89 7.82 -4.57
N LEU A 175 -10.30 6.68 -4.00
CA LEU A 175 -11.47 6.55 -3.12
C LEU A 175 -11.26 7.28 -1.79
N LEU A 176 -10.07 7.18 -1.19
CA LEU A 176 -9.75 7.88 0.06
C LEU A 176 -9.77 9.40 -0.13
N LEU A 177 -9.12 9.90 -1.19
CA LEU A 177 -9.01 11.35 -1.44
C LEU A 177 -10.36 11.97 -1.82
N SER A 178 -11.17 11.31 -2.65
CA SER A 178 -12.49 11.82 -3.04
C SER A 178 -13.59 11.53 -2.01
N GLY A 179 -13.30 10.67 -1.03
CA GLY A 179 -14.24 10.27 0.01
C GLY A 179 -14.56 11.38 1.00
N LYS A 180 -15.25 11.00 2.08
CA LYS A 180 -15.53 11.88 3.22
C LYS A 180 -14.57 11.56 4.36
N GLY A 181 -14.13 12.59 5.09
CA GLY A 181 -13.29 12.42 6.28
C GLY A 181 -12.10 13.38 6.33
N GLU A 182 -11.21 13.12 7.27
CA GLU A 182 -9.97 13.90 7.44
C GLU A 182 -9.02 13.61 6.28
N TYR A 183 -8.39 14.65 5.71
CA TYR A 183 -7.51 14.54 4.54
C TYR A 183 -8.16 13.85 3.33
N ALA A 184 -9.47 14.09 3.16
CA ALA A 184 -10.29 13.69 2.01
C ALA A 184 -10.96 14.93 1.36
N HIS A 185 -12.10 14.74 0.68
CA HIS A 185 -12.87 15.81 -0.01
C HIS A 185 -12.12 16.51 -1.16
N ALA A 186 -11.14 15.86 -1.77
CA ALA A 186 -10.48 16.38 -2.96
C ALA A 186 -11.37 16.19 -4.20
N THR A 187 -11.32 17.15 -5.13
CA THR A 187 -11.78 16.93 -6.51
C THR A 187 -10.73 16.12 -7.23
N LEU A 188 -11.11 15.00 -7.86
CA LEU A 188 -10.15 13.99 -8.29
C LEU A 188 -10.11 13.82 -9.81
N SER A 189 -8.91 13.67 -10.38
CA SER A 189 -8.70 13.09 -11.71
C SER A 189 -7.81 11.85 -11.63
N LEU A 190 -8.36 10.68 -11.99
CA LEU A 190 -7.61 9.42 -12.07
C LEU A 190 -7.12 9.19 -13.49
N CYS A 191 -5.81 9.34 -13.71
CA CYS A 191 -5.16 9.16 -15.01
C CYS A 191 -4.54 7.75 -15.12
N HIS A 192 -4.36 7.26 -16.35
CA HIS A 192 -3.76 5.96 -16.63
C HIS A 192 -3.11 5.91 -18.00
N SER A 193 -2.62 4.73 -18.42
CA SER A 193 -1.91 4.53 -19.70
C SER A 193 -2.70 4.92 -20.96
N GLN A 194 -4.03 5.01 -20.86
CA GLN A 194 -4.91 5.43 -21.95
C GLN A 194 -5.32 6.90 -21.87
N THR A 195 -4.84 7.65 -20.86
CA THR A 195 -5.00 9.10 -20.80
C THR A 195 -4.04 9.73 -21.81
N PRO A 196 -4.52 10.43 -22.86
CA PRO A 196 -3.64 11.02 -23.86
C PRO A 196 -2.67 12.02 -23.23
N ARG A 197 -1.42 12.04 -23.70
CA ARG A 197 -0.35 12.89 -23.15
C ARG A 197 -0.74 14.38 -23.03
N PRO A 198 -1.43 15.01 -24.01
CA PRO A 198 -1.88 16.41 -23.87
C PRO A 198 -2.88 16.62 -22.73
N LEU A 199 -3.83 15.69 -22.55
CA LEU A 199 -4.80 15.74 -21.46
C LEU A 199 -4.12 15.53 -20.11
N LEU A 200 -3.20 14.56 -20.02
CA LEU A 200 -2.41 14.30 -18.82
C LEU A 200 -1.64 15.55 -18.37
N ARG A 201 -0.90 16.20 -19.29
CA ARG A 201 -0.17 17.44 -18.99
C ARG A 201 -1.11 18.53 -18.48
N LYS A 202 -2.25 18.74 -19.14
CA LYS A 202 -3.25 19.73 -18.74
C LYS A 202 -3.74 19.48 -17.31
N LEU A 203 -4.16 18.25 -17.00
CA LEU A 203 -4.65 17.88 -15.66
C LEU A 203 -3.57 18.06 -14.58
N CYS A 204 -2.35 17.56 -14.82
CA CYS A 204 -1.25 17.68 -13.86
C CYS A 204 -0.89 19.14 -13.58
N SER A 205 -0.85 19.99 -14.60
CA SER A 205 -0.50 21.42 -14.45
C SER A 205 -1.50 22.23 -13.61
N GLN A 206 -2.68 21.68 -13.35
CA GLN A 206 -3.74 22.28 -12.54
C GLN A 206 -3.80 21.70 -11.12
N ALA A 207 -3.11 20.57 -10.88
CA ALA A 207 -3.19 19.81 -9.64
C ALA A 207 -2.58 20.56 -8.46
N ASP A 208 -3.31 20.63 -7.35
CA ASP A 208 -2.75 21.03 -6.05
C ASP A 208 -2.05 19.85 -5.35
N LEU A 209 -2.53 18.62 -5.60
CA LEU A 209 -1.89 17.37 -5.19
C LEU A 209 -1.67 16.51 -6.44
N LEU A 210 -0.42 16.19 -6.74
CA LEU A 210 -0.04 15.28 -7.82
C LEU A 210 0.59 14.02 -7.24
N VAL A 211 -0.02 12.86 -7.51
CA VAL A 211 0.48 11.55 -7.09
C VAL A 211 0.86 10.73 -8.31
N ALA A 212 2.14 10.37 -8.43
CA ALA A 212 2.65 9.52 -9.49
C ALA A 212 2.79 8.07 -8.98
N ALA A 213 1.94 7.16 -9.46
CA ALA A 213 1.88 5.76 -9.07
C ALA A 213 1.81 4.81 -10.29
N ALA A 214 2.55 5.15 -11.35
CA ALA A 214 2.52 4.44 -12.62
C ALA A 214 3.79 3.61 -12.91
N GLY A 215 4.82 3.69 -12.08
CA GLY A 215 6.07 2.91 -12.25
C GLY A 215 6.85 3.22 -13.53
N SER A 216 6.66 4.40 -14.11
CA SER A 216 7.31 4.83 -15.36
C SER A 216 8.26 6.00 -15.08
N PRO A 217 9.59 5.78 -15.14
CA PRO A 217 10.58 6.83 -14.97
C PRO A 217 10.33 8.02 -15.91
N GLY A 218 10.50 9.24 -15.40
CA GLY A 218 10.37 10.47 -16.20
C GLY A 218 8.94 10.78 -16.68
N LEU A 219 7.92 10.07 -16.21
CA LEU A 219 6.54 10.29 -16.65
C LEU A 219 6.04 11.70 -16.32
N VAL A 220 6.35 12.19 -15.12
CA VAL A 220 6.05 13.55 -14.67
C VAL A 220 7.26 14.44 -14.91
N THR A 221 7.07 15.51 -15.66
CA THR A 221 8.10 16.51 -15.97
C THR A 221 7.79 17.83 -15.27
N ALA A 222 8.78 18.73 -15.17
CA ALA A 222 8.64 19.98 -14.43
C ALA A 222 7.48 20.87 -14.94
N ASP A 223 7.25 20.90 -16.26
CA ASP A 223 6.13 21.64 -16.89
C ASP A 223 4.74 21.09 -16.56
N MET A 224 4.67 19.89 -15.99
CA MET A 224 3.42 19.27 -15.54
C MET A 224 3.09 19.60 -14.08
N VAL A 225 3.97 20.28 -13.34
CA VAL A 225 3.81 20.52 -11.90
C VAL A 225 3.44 21.98 -11.66
N LYS A 226 2.26 22.22 -11.10
CA LYS A 226 1.82 23.54 -10.65
C LYS A 226 2.76 24.09 -9.56
N THR A 227 3.10 25.37 -9.62
CA THR A 227 3.85 26.03 -8.54
C THR A 227 3.09 25.92 -7.21
N GLY A 228 3.77 25.43 -6.17
CA GLY A 228 3.18 25.21 -4.85
C GLY A 228 2.38 23.92 -4.70
N ALA A 229 2.35 23.04 -5.72
CA ALA A 229 1.73 21.73 -5.61
C ALA A 229 2.44 20.82 -4.61
N ILE A 230 1.67 19.93 -4.00
CA ILE A 230 2.17 18.79 -3.25
C ILE A 230 2.43 17.68 -4.28
N VAL A 231 3.65 17.15 -4.31
CA VAL A 231 4.03 16.07 -5.21
C VAL A 231 4.42 14.84 -4.41
N ILE A 232 3.76 13.72 -4.69
CA ILE A 232 4.03 12.42 -4.08
C ILE A 232 4.41 11.45 -5.18
N ASP A 233 5.67 11.04 -5.18
CA ASP A 233 6.18 10.01 -6.09
C ASP A 233 6.16 8.66 -5.36
N VAL A 234 5.30 7.75 -5.84
CA VAL A 234 5.15 6.39 -5.32
C VAL A 234 6.02 5.41 -6.12
N GLY A 235 6.57 5.83 -7.26
CA GLY A 235 7.36 4.97 -8.13
C GLY A 235 8.65 4.51 -7.46
N SER A 236 8.86 3.20 -7.39
CA SER A 236 10.15 2.59 -7.13
C SER A 236 10.58 1.79 -8.35
N THR A 237 11.46 2.35 -9.18
CA THR A 237 11.93 1.70 -10.39
C THR A 237 13.42 1.40 -10.27
N TRP A 238 13.79 0.13 -10.45
CA TRP A 238 15.19 -0.27 -10.57
C TRP A 238 15.68 0.12 -11.96
N LEU A 239 16.68 0.99 -12.00
CA LEU A 239 17.38 1.34 -13.23
C LEU A 239 18.67 0.52 -13.30
N PRO A 240 19.02 -0.07 -14.46
CA PRO A 240 20.35 -0.60 -14.68
C PRO A 240 21.38 0.51 -14.41
N ASP A 241 22.36 0.22 -13.57
CA ASP A 241 23.46 1.14 -13.32
C ASP A 241 24.37 1.16 -14.55
N ALA A 242 24.27 2.22 -15.37
CA ALA A 242 25.09 2.35 -16.58
C ALA A 242 26.61 2.49 -16.29
N SER A 243 27.00 2.60 -15.00
CA SER A 243 28.40 2.63 -14.56
C SER A 243 28.96 1.27 -14.10
N ARG A 244 28.17 0.19 -14.21
CA ARG A 244 28.58 -1.19 -13.85
C ARG A 244 28.28 -2.20 -14.95
#